data_AF-A0A3P7IRW3-F1
#
_entry.id   AF-A0A3P7IRW3-F1
#
_cell.length_a   1.000
_cell.length_b   1.000
_cell.length_c   1.000
_cell.angle_alpha   90.00
_cell.angle_beta   90.00
_cell.angle_gamma   90.00
#
_symmetry.space_group_name_H-M   'P 1'
#
loop_
_entity.id
_entity.type
_entity.pdbx_description
1 polymer ?
#
loop_
_entity_poly.entity_id
_entity_poly.type
_entity_poly.pdbx_seq_one_letter_code
_entity_poly.pdbx_strand_id
1 'polypeptide(L)'
;TLGVEVHPLLFHTNRGQIRFNVWDTAGQEKFGGLRDGYYIQGQCAIIMFDVTARVTYKNVPNWHRDLVRVCENIPIVLCGNKVDVKDRKVKAKTITFHRKKNLQYYDISAKSNYNFEKPFLWLARKLLGDPNLEFVAMPALAPPEVQMDPTMVAQYEEDLKNAADADLPDDDDDL
;
A
#
# COMPACT_ATOMS: atom_id res chain seq x y z
N THR A 1 -1.64 -8.79 26.42
CA THR A 1 -1.42 -7.43 25.89
C THR A 1 -2.13 -7.34 24.56
N LEU A 2 -3.32 -6.75 24.55
CA LEU A 2 -4.09 -6.48 23.32
C LEU A 2 -3.35 -5.39 22.52
N GLY A 3 -3.15 -5.56 21.21
CA GLY A 3 -2.57 -4.46 20.44
C GLY A 3 -2.41 -4.70 18.95
N VAL A 4 -1.60 -5.68 18.55
CA VAL A 4 -1.18 -5.90 17.15
C VAL A 4 -0.98 -7.39 16.92
N GLU A 5 -1.39 -7.88 15.76
CA GLU A 5 -1.06 -9.23 15.29
C GLU A 5 0.17 -9.15 14.38
N VAL A 6 1.17 -9.99 14.65
CA VAL A 6 2.37 -10.08 13.82
C VAL A 6 2.27 -11.33 12.94
N HIS A 7 2.18 -11.10 11.63
CA HIS A 7 2.03 -12.14 10.62
C HIS A 7 3.34 -12.29 9.82
N PRO A 8 4.09 -13.39 9.98
CA PRO A 8 5.30 -13.62 9.19
C PRO A 8 4.92 -14.05 7.76
N LEU A 9 5.21 -13.20 6.77
CA LEU A 9 5.05 -13.50 5.35
C LEU A 9 6.39 -13.86 4.73
N LEU A 10 6.48 -15.03 4.11
CA LEU A 10 7.69 -15.54 3.46
C LEU A 10 7.56 -15.43 1.94
N PHE A 11 8.52 -14.76 1.31
CA PHE A 11 8.63 -14.63 -0.14
C PHE A 11 9.90 -15.30 -0.63
N HIS A 12 9.81 -16.04 -1.73
CA HIS A 12 10.96 -16.66 -2.38
C HIS A 12 11.40 -15.80 -3.55
N THR A 13 12.66 -15.41 -3.58
CA THR A 13 13.22 -14.53 -4.60
C THR A 13 14.36 -15.19 -5.35
N ASN A 14 14.77 -14.60 -6.46
CA ASN A 14 16.00 -14.96 -7.17
C ASN A 14 17.29 -14.71 -6.36
N ARG A 15 17.19 -14.07 -5.18
CA ARG A 15 18.28 -13.83 -4.22
C ARG A 15 18.13 -14.63 -2.92
N GLY A 16 17.19 -15.57 -2.87
CA GLY A 16 16.87 -16.35 -1.67
C GLY A 16 15.57 -15.91 -1.00
N GLN A 17 15.36 -16.35 0.24
CA GLN A 17 14.13 -16.09 0.98
C GLN A 17 14.16 -14.74 1.70
N ILE A 18 13.05 -14.02 1.64
CA ILE A 18 12.81 -12.79 2.40
C ILE A 18 11.60 -13.01 3.30
N ARG A 19 11.70 -12.60 4.56
CA ARG A 19 10.58 -12.61 5.50
C ARG A 19 10.20 -11.19 5.86
N PHE A 20 8.93 -10.84 5.64
CA PHE A 20 8.31 -9.64 6.20
C PHE A 20 7.56 -10.05 7.47
N ASN A 21 7.95 -9.52 8.62
CA ASN A 21 7.11 -9.61 9.81
C ASN A 21 6.10 -8.46 9.71
N VAL A 22 4.88 -8.75 9.28
CA VAL A 22 3.85 -7.73 9.06
C VAL A 22 3.14 -7.48 10.38
N TRP A 23 3.24 -6.25 10.87
CA TRP A 23 2.53 -5.79 12.07
C TRP A 23 1.19 -5.25 11.61
N ASP A 24 0.13 -6.05 11.73
CA ASP A 24 -1.22 -5.60 11.41
C ASP A 24 -1.78 -4.76 12.55
N THR A 25 -2.00 -3.49 12.24
CA THR A 25 -2.45 -2.45 13.16
C THR A 25 -3.95 -2.20 13.09
N ALA A 26 -4.68 -2.94 12.25
CA ALA A 26 -6.10 -2.76 12.03
C ALA A 26 -6.91 -2.82 13.34
N GLY A 27 -7.80 -1.84 13.51
CA GLY A 27 -8.67 -1.68 14.66
C GLY A 27 -8.10 -0.81 15.78
N GLN A 28 -6.78 -0.58 15.85
CA GLN A 28 -6.18 0.33 16.83
C GLN A 28 -6.41 1.81 16.48
N GLU A 29 -6.60 2.12 15.19
CA GLU A 29 -6.93 3.47 14.73
C GLU A 29 -8.22 4.03 15.35
N LYS A 30 -9.14 3.16 15.74
CA LYS A 30 -10.42 3.51 16.37
C LYS A 30 -10.28 3.92 17.84
N PHE A 31 -9.13 3.67 18.47
CA PHE A 31 -8.89 3.90 19.90
C PHE A 31 -7.82 4.97 20.20
N GLY A 32 -7.66 5.94 19.29
CA GLY A 32 -6.73 7.07 19.48
C GLY A 32 -5.41 6.91 18.72
N GLY A 33 -5.39 6.07 17.68
CA GLY A 33 -4.22 5.87 16.81
C GLY A 33 -3.25 4.82 17.34
N LEU A 34 -2.23 4.54 16.53
CA LEU A 34 -1.13 3.68 16.93
C LEU A 34 -0.21 4.46 17.86
N ARG A 35 0.05 3.90 19.05
CA ARG A 35 1.10 4.41 19.91
C ARG A 35 2.45 4.28 19.20
N ASP A 36 3.34 5.26 19.42
CA ASP A 36 4.67 5.33 18.80
C ASP A 36 5.43 3.99 18.86
N GLY A 37 5.21 3.19 19.92
CA GLY A 37 5.81 1.87 20.11
C GLY A 37 5.58 0.85 18.99
N TYR A 38 4.55 1.00 18.15
CA TYR A 38 4.31 0.08 17.02
C TYR A 38 5.13 0.40 15.79
N TYR A 39 5.65 1.62 15.66
CA TYR A 39 6.49 2.01 14.54
C TYR A 39 7.97 1.73 14.83
N ILE A 40 8.39 1.69 16.09
CA ILE A 40 9.80 1.56 16.49
C ILE A 40 10.49 0.42 15.73
N GLN A 41 11.63 0.74 15.10
CA GLN A 41 12.44 -0.18 14.29
C GLN A 41 11.76 -0.73 13.02
N GLY A 42 10.64 -0.14 12.58
CA GLY A 42 10.07 -0.43 11.27
C GLY A 42 11.09 -0.20 10.16
N GLN A 43 11.30 -1.20 9.30
CA GLN A 43 12.25 -1.12 8.18
C GLN A 43 11.59 -0.62 6.89
N CYS A 44 10.28 -0.81 6.77
CA CYS A 44 9.45 -0.41 5.63
C CYS A 44 7.99 -0.30 6.08
N ALA A 45 7.15 0.35 5.28
CA ALA A 45 5.73 0.43 5.58
C ALA A 45 4.82 0.36 4.36
N ILE A 46 3.58 -0.05 4.62
CA ILE A 46 2.47 0.04 3.68
C ILE A 46 1.39 0.90 4.34
N ILE A 47 1.05 2.02 3.71
CA ILE A 47 -0.12 2.82 4.11
C ILE A 47 -1.27 2.40 3.19
N MET A 48 -2.38 2.00 3.77
CA MET A 48 -3.54 1.51 3.01
C MET A 48 -4.74 2.43 3.19
N PHE A 49 -5.47 2.69 2.10
CA PHE A 49 -6.79 3.32 2.15
C PHE A 49 -7.79 2.49 1.33
N ASP A 50 -9.08 2.80 1.49
CA ASP A 50 -10.18 2.14 0.81
C ASP A 50 -10.68 3.03 -0.34
N VAL A 51 -10.60 2.54 -1.57
CA VAL A 51 -11.00 3.31 -2.77
C VAL A 51 -12.50 3.61 -2.80
N THR A 52 -13.32 2.93 -1.99
CA THR A 52 -14.77 3.14 -1.84
C THR A 52 -15.11 4.16 -0.76
N ALA A 53 -14.13 4.62 0.03
CA ALA A 53 -14.34 5.51 1.18
C ALA A 53 -13.36 6.70 1.18
N ARG A 54 -13.77 7.83 0.62
CA ARG A 54 -12.94 9.05 0.48
C ARG A 54 -12.26 9.52 1.77
N VAL A 55 -12.93 9.37 2.92
CA VAL A 55 -12.38 9.74 4.23
C VAL A 55 -11.08 8.99 4.55
N THR A 56 -10.93 7.75 4.08
CA THR A 56 -9.73 6.95 4.34
C THR A 56 -8.52 7.51 3.60
N TYR A 57 -8.70 7.97 2.35
CA TYR A 57 -7.65 8.66 1.60
C TYR A 57 -7.31 10.02 2.22
N LYS A 58 -8.31 10.80 2.67
CA LYS A 58 -8.07 12.07 3.38
C LYS A 58 -7.22 11.91 4.66
N ASN A 59 -7.22 10.73 5.27
CA ASN A 59 -6.42 10.45 6.46
C ASN A 59 -4.99 9.96 6.15
N VAL A 60 -4.66 9.64 4.90
CA VAL A 60 -3.31 9.18 4.50
C VAL A 60 -2.20 10.15 4.94
N PRO A 61 -2.33 11.48 4.80
CA PRO A 61 -1.31 12.41 5.27
C PRO A 61 -1.04 12.32 6.78
N ASN A 62 -2.07 12.07 7.58
CA ASN A 62 -1.93 11.89 9.03
C ASN A 62 -1.15 10.61 9.35
N TRP A 63 -1.52 9.49 8.73
CA TRP A 63 -0.80 8.21 8.88
C TRP A 63 0.66 8.33 8.47
N HIS A 64 0.92 8.98 7.34
CA HIS A 64 2.28 9.23 6.88
C HIS A 64 3.07 10.09 7.88
N ARG A 65 2.49 11.21 8.35
CA ARG A 65 3.13 12.09 9.34
C ARG A 65 3.50 11.34 10.60
N ASP A 66 2.57 10.58 11.15
CA ASP A 66 2.76 9.88 12.42
C ASP A 66 3.82 8.77 12.27
N LEU A 67 3.85 8.11 11.11
CA LEU A 67 4.85 7.10 10.78
C LEU A 67 6.26 7.69 10.62
N VAL A 68 6.43 8.73 9.80
CA VAL A 68 7.76 9.33 9.56
C VAL A 68 8.32 10.05 10.77
N ARG A 69 7.47 10.41 11.74
CA ARG A 69 7.90 10.94 13.04
C ARG A 69 8.71 9.92 13.85
N VAL A 70 8.45 8.62 13.66
CA VAL A 70 9.15 7.54 14.38
C VAL A 70 10.17 6.84 13.50
N CYS A 71 9.86 6.63 12.22
CA CYS A 71 10.72 5.98 11.24
C CYS A 71 11.08 6.93 10.11
N GLU A 72 12.22 7.59 10.23
CA GLU A 72 12.73 8.45 9.17
C GLU A 72 13.33 7.61 8.03
N ASN A 73 13.13 8.05 6.79
CA ASN A 73 13.78 7.54 5.58
C ASN A 73 13.57 6.04 5.25
N ILE A 74 12.47 5.45 5.73
CA ILE A 74 12.11 4.07 5.34
C ILE A 74 11.32 4.06 4.02
N PRO A 75 11.45 3.01 3.19
CA PRO A 75 10.61 2.84 2.01
C PRO A 75 9.15 2.62 2.41
N ILE A 76 8.25 3.40 1.81
CA ILE A 76 6.80 3.36 2.06
C ILE A 76 6.05 3.18 0.74
N VAL A 77 5.07 2.27 0.74
CA VAL A 77 4.12 2.07 -0.36
C VAL A 77 2.74 2.53 0.07
N LEU A 78 2.07 3.31 -0.78
CA LEU A 78 0.66 3.65 -0.66
C LEU A 78 -0.18 2.65 -1.45
N CYS A 79 -1.18 2.04 -0.81
CA CYS A 79 -2.07 1.06 -1.45
C CYS A 79 -3.53 1.52 -1.41
N GLY A 80 -4.17 1.58 -2.57
CA GLY A 80 -5.63 1.75 -2.68
C GLY A 80 -6.29 0.38 -2.74
N ASN A 81 -6.90 -0.06 -1.64
CA ASN A 81 -7.54 -1.36 -1.51
C ASN A 81 -9.01 -1.33 -1.95
N LYS A 82 -9.58 -2.51 -2.23
CA LYS A 82 -10.97 -2.77 -2.64
C LYS A 82 -11.32 -2.34 -4.07
N VAL A 83 -10.36 -2.41 -4.98
CA VAL A 83 -10.62 -2.08 -6.40
C VAL A 83 -11.55 -3.07 -7.10
N ASP A 84 -11.83 -4.22 -6.49
CA ASP A 84 -12.89 -5.16 -6.91
C ASP A 84 -14.29 -4.56 -6.85
N VAL A 85 -14.49 -3.51 -6.04
CA VAL A 85 -15.79 -2.85 -5.90
C VAL A 85 -15.99 -1.82 -7.03
N LYS A 86 -17.09 -1.98 -7.78
CA LYS A 86 -17.44 -1.12 -8.92
C LYS A 86 -17.66 0.35 -8.54
N ASP A 87 -18.24 0.62 -7.36
CA ASP A 87 -18.47 1.99 -6.86
C ASP A 87 -17.19 2.62 -6.27
N ARG A 88 -16.20 2.83 -7.14
CA ARG A 88 -14.93 3.48 -6.79
C ARG A 88 -15.14 4.98 -6.57
N LYS A 89 -14.92 5.45 -5.34
CA LYS A 89 -15.10 6.86 -4.94
C LYS A 89 -13.83 7.70 -4.99
N VAL A 90 -12.66 7.07 -4.84
CA VAL A 90 -11.33 7.67 -4.95
C VAL A 90 -10.71 7.24 -6.28
N LYS A 91 -10.66 8.15 -7.25
CA LYS A 91 -10.21 7.88 -8.62
C LYS A 91 -8.69 8.09 -8.75
N ALA A 92 -8.05 7.46 -9.73
CA ALA A 92 -6.61 7.59 -9.98
C ALA A 92 -6.14 9.06 -9.99
N LYS A 93 -6.85 9.93 -10.71
CA LYS A 93 -6.56 11.37 -10.79
C LYS A 93 -6.53 12.12 -9.44
N THR A 94 -7.24 11.63 -8.43
CA THR A 94 -7.28 12.26 -7.09
C THR A 94 -6.17 11.76 -6.17
N ILE A 95 -5.46 10.70 -6.56
CA ILE A 95 -4.46 10.05 -5.73
C ILE A 95 -3.09 10.66 -6.04
N THR A 96 -2.82 11.85 -5.53
CA THR A 96 -1.60 12.63 -5.79
C THR A 96 -0.58 12.57 -4.65
N PHE A 97 -0.98 12.12 -3.45
CA PHE A 97 -0.14 12.17 -2.25
C PHE A 97 1.21 11.43 -2.42
N HIS A 98 1.19 10.29 -3.11
CA HIS A 98 2.38 9.49 -3.36
C HIS A 98 3.43 10.26 -4.18
N ARG A 99 3.01 11.08 -5.16
CA ARG A 99 3.93 11.94 -5.93
C ARG A 99 4.52 13.05 -5.08
N LYS A 100 3.70 13.70 -4.23
CA LYS A 100 4.15 14.76 -3.30
C LYS A 100 5.18 14.26 -2.27
N LYS A 101 5.11 12.97 -1.89
CA LYS A 101 6.00 12.36 -0.89
C LYS A 101 7.00 11.34 -1.46
N ASN A 102 7.10 11.22 -2.78
CA ASN A 102 7.97 10.26 -3.48
C ASN A 102 7.75 8.80 -3.01
N LEU A 103 6.49 8.41 -2.85
CA LEU A 103 6.07 7.06 -2.49
C LEU A 103 5.65 6.28 -3.74
N GLN A 104 5.75 4.96 -3.66
CA GLN A 104 5.16 4.10 -4.67
C GLN A 104 3.65 3.92 -4.41
N TYR A 105 2.84 3.93 -5.47
CA TYR A 105 1.41 3.63 -5.39
C TYR A 105 1.06 2.33 -6.12
N TYR A 106 0.13 1.55 -5.54
CA TYR A 106 -0.52 0.43 -6.22
C TYR A 106 -2.03 0.36 -5.89
N ASP A 107 -2.83 0.07 -6.91
CA ASP A 107 -4.19 -0.44 -6.74
C ASP A 107 -4.11 -1.92 -6.36
N ILE A 108 -4.79 -2.32 -5.28
CA ILE A 108 -4.82 -3.71 -4.80
C ILE A 108 -6.25 -4.14 -4.46
N SER A 109 -6.49 -5.45 -4.46
CA SER A 109 -7.66 -6.02 -3.81
C SER A 109 -7.27 -7.25 -3.00
N ALA A 110 -7.42 -7.13 -1.69
CA ALA A 110 -7.19 -8.25 -0.78
C ALA A 110 -8.17 -9.42 -1.03
N LYS A 111 -9.37 -9.14 -1.55
CA LYS A 111 -10.38 -10.18 -1.82
C LYS A 111 -10.09 -10.99 -3.08
N SER A 112 -9.50 -10.38 -4.10
CA SER A 112 -9.19 -11.04 -5.36
C SER A 112 -7.72 -11.42 -5.52
N ASN A 113 -6.89 -11.12 -4.52
CA ASN A 113 -5.43 -11.18 -4.59
C ASN A 113 -4.82 -10.29 -5.69
N TYR A 114 -5.57 -9.33 -6.24
CA TYR A 114 -5.08 -8.44 -7.29
C TYR A 114 -3.94 -7.55 -6.79
N ASN A 115 -2.79 -7.61 -7.49
CA ASN A 115 -1.55 -6.87 -7.20
C ASN A 115 -1.00 -7.07 -5.77
N PHE A 116 -1.39 -8.13 -5.07
CA PHE A 116 -0.99 -8.36 -3.68
C PHE A 116 0.53 -8.36 -3.50
N GLU A 117 1.26 -8.91 -4.48
CA GLU A 117 2.70 -9.05 -4.45
C GLU A 117 3.47 -7.75 -4.77
N LYS A 118 2.87 -6.80 -5.50
CA LYS A 118 3.57 -5.61 -5.99
C LYS A 118 4.13 -4.72 -4.87
N PRO A 119 3.40 -4.42 -3.77
CA PRO A 119 3.95 -3.67 -2.64
C PRO A 119 5.18 -4.34 -2.02
N PHE A 120 5.09 -5.65 -1.75
CA PHE A 120 6.19 -6.39 -1.14
C PHE A 120 7.41 -6.50 -2.05
N LEU A 121 7.20 -6.69 -3.36
CA LEU A 121 8.28 -6.74 -4.33
C LEU A 121 9.02 -5.41 -4.42
N TRP A 122 8.29 -4.29 -4.49
CA TRP A 122 8.91 -2.96 -4.52
C TRP A 122 9.69 -2.67 -3.23
N LEU A 123 9.11 -3.00 -2.07
CA LEU A 123 9.78 -2.86 -0.78
C LEU A 123 11.05 -3.71 -0.71
N ALA A 124 10.99 -4.98 -1.13
CA ALA A 124 12.14 -5.87 -1.16
C ALA A 124 13.27 -5.32 -2.03
N ARG A 125 12.95 -4.81 -3.24
CA ARG A 125 13.91 -4.15 -4.13
C ARG A 125 14.58 -2.95 -3.47
N LYS A 126 13.81 -2.11 -2.78
CA LYS A 126 14.34 -0.93 -2.09
C LYS A 126 15.20 -1.28 -0.88
N LEU A 127 14.76 -2.24 -0.07
CA LEU A 127 15.48 -2.68 1.13
C LEU A 127 16.81 -3.37 0.81
N LEU A 128 16.85 -4.16 -0.26
CA LEU A 128 18.05 -4.89 -0.68
C LEU A 128 18.92 -4.13 -1.68
N GLY A 129 18.43 -3.00 -2.22
CA GLY A 129 19.14 -2.25 -3.25
C GLY A 129 19.30 -2.99 -4.57
N ASP A 130 18.48 -4.01 -4.85
CA ASP A 130 18.51 -4.79 -6.09
C ASP A 130 17.24 -4.54 -6.91
N PRO A 131 17.29 -3.74 -7.99
CA PRO A 131 16.13 -3.48 -8.84
C PRO A 131 15.70 -4.71 -9.66
N ASN A 132 16.60 -5.68 -9.86
CA ASN A 132 16.35 -6.91 -10.62
C ASN A 132 15.85 -8.06 -9.74
N LEU A 133 15.51 -7.78 -8.48
CA LEU A 133 14.92 -8.76 -7.60
C LEU A 133 13.53 -9.14 -8.10
N GLU A 134 13.25 -10.44 -8.15
CA GLU A 134 11.98 -11.00 -8.61
C GLU A 134 11.53 -12.11 -7.65
N PHE A 135 10.21 -12.24 -7.49
CA PHE A 135 9.63 -13.39 -6.79
C PHE A 135 9.61 -14.60 -7.71
N VAL A 136 10.22 -15.69 -7.29
CA VAL A 136 10.31 -16.94 -8.06
C VAL A 136 9.17 -17.91 -7.76
N ALA A 137 8.40 -17.64 -6.71
CA ALA A 137 7.20 -18.36 -6.36
C ALA A 137 6.21 -17.42 -5.69
N MET A 138 4.93 -17.57 -6.00
CA MET A 138 3.88 -16.89 -5.24
C MET A 138 3.79 -17.50 -3.83
N PRO A 139 3.62 -16.68 -2.78
CA PRO A 139 3.30 -17.21 -1.46
C PRO A 139 1.97 -17.98 -1.52
N ALA A 140 1.78 -18.93 -0.61
CA ALA A 140 0.52 -19.65 -0.47
C ALA A 140 -0.57 -18.68 0.03
N LEU A 141 -1.29 -18.06 -0.90
CA LEU A 141 -2.41 -17.17 -0.61
C LEU A 141 -3.70 -17.98 -0.45
N ALA A 142 -4.61 -17.44 0.36
CA ALA A 142 -5.98 -17.94 0.37
C ALA A 142 -6.58 -17.81 -1.05
N PRO A 143 -7.43 -18.75 -1.49
CA PRO A 143 -8.14 -18.62 -2.75
C PRO A 143 -8.88 -17.28 -2.82
N PRO A 144 -8.91 -16.62 -3.99
CA PRO A 144 -9.62 -15.35 -4.13
C PRO A 144 -11.11 -15.54 -3.87
N GLU A 145 -11.68 -14.68 -3.04
CA GLU A 145 -13.13 -14.63 -2.76
C GLU A 145 -13.92 -14.11 -3.95
N VAL A 146 -13.30 -13.23 -4.75
CA VAL A 146 -13.89 -12.59 -5.93
C VAL A 146 -12.89 -12.54 -7.06
N GLN A 147 -13.36 -12.61 -8.30
CA GLN A 147 -12.52 -12.41 -9.47
C GLN A 147 -12.62 -10.95 -9.93
N MET A 148 -11.47 -10.36 -10.27
CA MET A 148 -11.45 -9.05 -10.93
C MET A 148 -11.97 -9.19 -12.35
N ASP A 149 -12.81 -8.25 -12.77
CA ASP A 149 -13.20 -8.12 -14.17
C ASP A 149 -11.99 -7.63 -14.99
N PRO A 150 -11.53 -8.38 -16.01
CA PRO A 150 -10.38 -7.99 -16.83
C PRO A 150 -10.53 -6.62 -17.49
N THR A 151 -11.76 -6.24 -17.85
CA THR A 151 -12.02 -4.93 -18.47
C THR A 151 -11.82 -3.79 -17.46
N MET A 152 -12.24 -4.00 -16.22
CA MET A 152 -12.00 -3.04 -15.14
C MET A 152 -10.52 -2.92 -14.79
N VAL A 153 -9.79 -4.04 -14.79
CA VAL A 153 -8.34 -4.05 -14.57
C VAL A 153 -7.63 -3.19 -15.61
N ALA A 154 -7.90 -3.43 -16.89
CA ALA A 154 -7.32 -2.65 -17.99
C ALA A 154 -7.64 -1.15 -17.86
N GLN A 155 -8.89 -0.81 -17.54
CA GLN A 155 -9.29 0.58 -17.33
C GLN A 155 -8.54 1.24 -16.17
N TYR A 156 -8.38 0.54 -15.04
CA TYR A 156 -7.66 1.11 -13.89
C TYR A 156 -6.17 1.28 -14.15
N GLU A 157 -5.54 0.36 -14.88
CA GLU A 157 -4.15 0.51 -15.30
C GLU A 157 -3.97 1.70 -16.25
N GLU A 158 -4.89 1.89 -17.20
CA GLU A 158 -4.89 3.04 -18.11
C GLU A 158 -5.12 4.36 -17.34
N ASP A 159 -6.11 4.40 -16.44
CA ASP A 159 -6.39 5.57 -15.60
C ASP A 159 -5.18 5.96 -14.74
N LEU A 160 -4.45 4.98 -14.20
CA LEU A 160 -3.24 5.21 -13.40
C LEU A 160 -2.10 5.74 -14.24
N LYS A 161 -1.92 5.22 -15.46
CA LYS A 161 -0.92 5.73 -16.40
C LYS A 161 -1.21 7.18 -16.77
N ASN A 162 -2.46 7.48 -17.13
CA ASN A 162 -2.90 8.83 -17.47
C ASN A 162 -2.74 9.81 -16.29
N ALA A 163 -3.00 9.35 -15.05
CA ALA A 163 -2.83 10.17 -13.85
C ALA A 163 -1.35 10.40 -13.48
N ALA A 164 -0.45 9.48 -13.84
CA ALA A 164 0.99 9.64 -13.62
C ALA A 164 1.58 10.72 -14.54
N ASP A 165 1.05 10.83 -15.76
CA ASP A 165 1.49 11.81 -16.77
C ASP A 165 0.84 13.20 -16.58
N ALA A 166 -0.21 13.32 -15.76
CA ALA A 166 -0.88 14.58 -15.47
C ALA A 166 -0.07 15.48 -14.52
N ASP A 167 -0.18 16.79 -14.66
CA ASP A 167 0.42 17.73 -13.70
C ASP A 167 -0.20 17.58 -12.30
N LEU A 168 0.60 17.86 -11.26
CA LEU A 168 0.08 17.92 -9.91
C LEU A 168 -0.80 19.17 -9.76
N PRO A 169 -1.98 19.05 -9.14
CA PRO A 169 -2.76 20.23 -8.78
C PRO A 169 -1.97 21.10 -7.80
N ASP A 170 -2.11 22.41 -7.92
CA ASP A 170 -1.47 23.38 -7.03
C ASP A 170 -1.90 23.12 -5.57
N ASP A 171 -0.97 23.30 -4.64
CA ASP A 171 -1.17 22.97 -3.21
C ASP A 171 -2.29 23.80 -2.52
N ASP A 172 -2.78 24.85 -3.18
CA ASP A 172 -3.81 25.76 -2.65
C ASP A 172 -5.25 25.22 -2.72
N ASP A 173 -5.48 24.12 -3.45
CA ASP A 173 -6.83 23.53 -3.62
C ASP A 173 -7.25 22.54 -2.51
N ASP A 174 -6.37 22.25 -1.53
CA ASP A 174 -6.57 21.23 -0.48
C ASP A 174 -6.73 21.83 0.96
N LEU A 175 -7.15 23.10 1.09
CA LEU A 175 -7.59 23.70 2.37
C LEU A 175 -9.10 23.55 2.61
#